data_AF-B7QE12-F1
#
_entry.id   AF-B7QE12-F1
#
_cell.length_a   1.000
_cell.length_b   1.000
_cell.length_c   1.000
_cell.angle_alpha   90.00
_cell.angle_beta   90.00
_cell.angle_gamma   90.00
#
_symmetry.space_group_name_H-M   'P 1'
#
loop_
_entity.id
_entity.type
_entity.pdbx_description
1 polymer ?
#
loop_
_entity_poly.entity_id
_entity_poly.type
_entity_poly.pdbx_seq_one_letter_code
_entity_poly.pdbx_strand_id
1 'polypeptide(L)'
;MFLVQIFGYNSDLYANMSEAMELRRSEGLVGISILLQLGDLSHSELRVLTGQLHRITYRGQEAVLKHLSIKELLPATEHFMTYEGSLTMPGCYETVTWIVINKPIYITKQQLYLLRKLMQGDELNSKAPLSDNFRPTLPVNQRLIRTNIDFKWKQVRASSSRRFRVPHFRFHPARAFPG
;
A
#
# COMPACT_ATOMS: atom_id res chain seq x y z
N MET A 1 3.85 -6.66 6.17
CA MET A 1 2.59 -6.39 5.46
C MET A 1 2.97 -5.81 4.10
N PHE A 2 2.43 -6.33 3.00
CA PHE A 2 2.75 -5.85 1.66
C PHE A 2 1.59 -5.01 1.14
N LEU A 3 1.89 -3.93 0.44
CA LEU A 3 0.91 -3.02 -0.10
C LEU A 3 1.40 -2.43 -1.42
N VAL A 4 0.46 -2.05 -2.27
CA VAL A 4 0.70 -1.25 -3.48
C VAL A 4 0.14 0.13 -3.22
N GLN A 5 0.94 1.16 -3.50
CA GLN A 5 0.52 2.55 -3.41
C GLN A 5 0.47 3.15 -4.80
N ILE A 6 -0.63 3.81 -5.10
CA ILE A 6 -0.85 4.55 -6.33
C ILE A 6 -1.00 6.00 -5.92
N PHE A 7 -0.17 6.88 -6.47
CA PHE A 7 -0.19 8.29 -6.15
C PHE A 7 -0.74 9.09 -7.33
N GLY A 8 -1.53 10.11 -7.01
CA GLY A 8 -1.98 11.13 -7.94
C GLY A 8 -1.83 12.51 -7.32
N TYR A 9 -1.94 13.55 -8.14
CA TYR A 9 -1.95 14.93 -7.70
C TYR A 9 -3.18 15.64 -8.26
N ASN A 10 -3.58 16.73 -7.61
CA ASN A 10 -4.70 17.55 -8.08
C ASN A 10 -4.27 18.43 -9.27
N SER A 11 -4.60 18.02 -10.49
CA SER A 11 -4.22 18.74 -11.72
C SER A 11 -4.94 20.08 -11.90
N ASP A 12 -6.04 20.31 -11.19
CA ASP A 12 -6.76 21.59 -11.26
C ASP A 12 -6.03 22.67 -10.44
N LEU A 13 -5.20 22.26 -9.48
CA LEU A 13 -4.49 23.15 -8.56
C LEU A 13 -2.98 23.23 -8.81
N TYR A 14 -2.38 22.21 -9.44
CA TYR A 14 -0.94 22.11 -9.62
C TYR A 14 -0.59 21.69 -11.05
N ALA A 15 0.50 22.22 -11.59
CA ALA A 15 0.93 21.88 -12.95
C ALA A 15 1.57 20.49 -13.04
N ASN A 16 2.17 20.02 -11.94
CA ASN A 16 2.80 18.71 -11.88
C ASN A 16 2.89 18.18 -10.44
N MET A 17 3.26 16.90 -10.32
CA MET A 17 3.37 16.20 -9.04
C MET A 17 4.46 16.78 -8.12
N SER A 18 5.59 17.25 -8.68
CA SER A 18 6.67 17.83 -7.89
C SER A 18 6.22 19.12 -7.19
N GLU A 19 5.53 19.99 -7.92
CA GLU A 19 4.95 21.21 -7.37
C GLU A 19 3.92 20.91 -6.26
N ALA A 20 3.05 19.92 -6.48
CA ALA A 20 2.08 19.48 -5.47
C ALA A 20 2.74 18.91 -4.20
N MET A 21 3.93 18.29 -4.32
CA MET A 21 4.72 17.84 -3.17
C MET A 21 5.39 19.01 -2.42
N GLU A 22 5.96 19.97 -3.17
CA GLU A 22 6.77 21.06 -2.62
C GLU A 22 5.95 22.15 -1.92
N LEU A 23 4.78 22.48 -2.46
CA LEU A 23 3.95 23.59 -1.96
C LEU A 23 3.26 23.29 -0.62
N ARG A 24 3.33 22.04 -0.13
CA ARG A 24 2.88 21.62 1.21
C ARG A 24 1.45 22.04 1.59
N ARG A 25 0.56 22.16 0.60
CA ARG A 25 -0.85 22.49 0.85
C ARG A 25 -1.66 21.22 1.08
N SER A 26 -2.69 21.35 1.92
CA SER A 26 -3.72 20.33 2.08
C SER A 26 -4.33 19.98 0.72
N GLU A 27 -4.67 18.70 0.51
CA GLU A 27 -5.35 18.21 -0.71
C GLU A 27 -4.50 18.27 -2.01
N GLY A 28 -3.18 18.40 -1.88
CA GLY A 28 -2.28 18.39 -3.04
C GLY A 28 -2.13 17.03 -3.71
N LEU A 29 -2.10 15.97 -2.89
CA LEU A 29 -1.84 14.60 -3.32
C LEU A 29 -2.93 13.65 -2.83
N VAL A 30 -3.21 12.64 -3.65
CA VAL A 30 -4.03 11.48 -3.27
C VAL A 30 -3.15 10.24 -3.30
N GLY A 31 -3.24 9.42 -2.24
CA GLY A 31 -2.57 8.13 -2.15
C GLY A 31 -3.60 7.00 -2.01
N ILE A 32 -3.70 6.12 -3.00
CA ILE A 32 -4.54 4.92 -2.92
C ILE A 32 -3.67 3.76 -2.47
N SER A 33 -4.04 3.11 -1.37
CA SER A 33 -3.33 1.98 -0.80
C SER A 33 -4.15 0.71 -0.92
N ILE A 34 -3.57 -0.30 -1.56
CA ILE A 34 -4.16 -1.64 -1.74
C ILE A 34 -3.30 -2.63 -0.96
N LEU A 35 -3.90 -3.33 0.00
CA LEU A 35 -3.20 -4.38 0.74
C LEU A 35 -3.00 -5.62 -0.14
N LEU A 36 -1.83 -6.24 -0.04
CA LEU A 36 -1.55 -7.53 -0.66
C LEU A 36 -1.67 -8.64 0.37
N GLN A 37 -2.37 -9.71 0.00
CA GLN A 37 -2.49 -10.92 0.81
C GLN A 37 -1.93 -12.14 0.04
N LEU A 38 -1.29 -13.06 0.77
CA LEU A 38 -0.85 -14.31 0.16
C LEU A 38 -2.06 -15.14 -0.29
N GLY A 39 -2.00 -15.66 -1.51
CA GLY A 39 -2.98 -16.59 -2.06
C GLY A 39 -2.32 -17.55 -3.05
N ASP A 40 -3.06 -18.59 -3.43
CA ASP A 40 -2.58 -19.59 -4.40
C ASP A 40 -2.58 -19.04 -5.83
N LEU A 41 -3.52 -18.13 -6.13
CA LEU A 41 -3.64 -17.43 -7.39
C LEU A 41 -3.36 -15.93 -7.21
N SER A 42 -2.58 -15.37 -8.13
CA SER A 42 -2.26 -13.95 -8.16
C SER A 42 -3.30 -13.14 -8.92
N HIS A 43 -3.43 -11.86 -8.56
CA HIS A 43 -4.16 -10.87 -9.36
C HIS A 43 -3.55 -10.71 -10.77
N SER A 44 -4.38 -10.56 -11.81
CA SER A 44 -3.94 -10.45 -13.22
C SER A 44 -2.97 -9.31 -13.46
N GLU A 45 -3.34 -8.08 -13.07
CA GLU A 45 -2.49 -6.90 -13.24
C GLU A 45 -1.18 -6.99 -12.44
N LEU A 46 -1.23 -7.63 -11.27
CA LEU A 46 -0.02 -7.86 -10.47
C LEU A 46 0.92 -8.87 -11.15
N ARG A 47 0.40 -9.84 -11.89
CA ARG A 47 1.23 -10.74 -12.73
C ARG A 47 1.97 -9.98 -13.82
N VAL A 48 1.34 -8.97 -14.44
CA VAL A 48 2.00 -8.17 -15.48
C VAL A 48 3.21 -7.43 -14.91
N LEU A 49 3.07 -6.81 -13.74
CA LEU A 49 4.16 -6.16 -13.02
C LEU A 49 5.26 -7.15 -12.62
N THR A 50 4.85 -8.21 -11.90
CA THR A 50 5.79 -9.19 -11.35
C THR A 50 6.55 -9.96 -12.45
N GLY A 51 5.96 -10.09 -13.64
CA GLY A 51 6.60 -10.70 -14.81
C GLY A 51 7.81 -9.93 -15.33
N GLN A 52 7.92 -8.62 -15.06
CA GLN A 52 9.09 -7.81 -15.46
C GLN A 52 10.20 -7.74 -14.41
N LEU A 53 9.99 -8.26 -13.19
CA LEU A 53 10.94 -8.08 -12.08
C LEU A 53 12.37 -8.55 -12.39
N HIS A 54 12.52 -9.59 -13.20
CA HIS A 54 13.83 -10.10 -13.61
C HIS A 54 14.67 -9.10 -14.41
N ARG A 55 14.02 -8.14 -15.09
CA ARG A 55 14.67 -7.09 -15.89
C ARG A 55 15.07 -5.86 -15.09
N ILE A 56 14.57 -5.75 -13.86
CA ILE A 56 14.75 -4.59 -12.99
C ILE A 56 15.35 -4.98 -11.64
N THR A 57 16.22 -5.99 -11.65
CA THR A 57 16.79 -6.57 -10.43
C THR A 57 17.65 -5.55 -9.69
N TYR A 58 18.37 -4.70 -10.41
CA TYR A 58 19.31 -3.72 -9.87
C TYR A 58 18.80 -2.28 -10.03
N ARG A 59 19.28 -1.40 -9.16
CA ARG A 59 18.92 0.02 -9.18
C ARG A 59 19.26 0.66 -10.53
N GLY A 60 18.33 1.47 -11.04
CA GLY A 60 18.47 2.21 -12.30
C GLY A 60 18.06 1.42 -13.54
N GLN A 61 17.73 0.14 -13.40
CA GLN A 61 17.15 -0.64 -14.48
C GLN A 61 15.67 -0.30 -14.66
N GLU A 62 15.24 -0.33 -15.91
CA GLU A 62 13.87 -0.03 -16.31
C GLU A 62 13.35 -1.11 -17.26
N ALA A 63 12.04 -1.35 -17.23
CA ALA A 63 11.38 -2.28 -18.13
C ALA A 63 10.05 -1.70 -18.61
N VAL A 64 9.82 -1.77 -19.91
CA VAL A 64 8.57 -1.32 -20.51
C VAL A 64 7.47 -2.35 -20.25
N LEU A 65 6.36 -1.90 -19.67
CA LEU A 65 5.14 -2.69 -19.52
C LEU A 65 4.31 -2.58 -20.80
N LYS A 66 3.90 -3.72 -21.37
CA LYS A 66 3.04 -3.74 -22.56
C LYS A 66 1.63 -3.19 -22.28
N HIS A 67 1.14 -3.42 -21.08
CA HIS A 67 -0.18 -2.99 -20.61
C HIS A 67 -0.18 -2.97 -19.08
N LEU A 68 -0.91 -2.05 -18.48
CA LEU A 68 -1.26 -2.06 -17.06
C LEU A 68 -2.55 -1.26 -16.89
N SER A 69 -3.60 -1.89 -16.39
CA SER A 69 -4.84 -1.19 -16.07
C SER A 69 -4.93 -0.92 -14.58
N ILE A 70 -4.85 0.36 -14.21
CA ILE A 70 -5.03 0.79 -12.82
C ILE A 70 -6.41 0.42 -12.29
N LYS A 71 -7.44 0.53 -13.13
CA LYS A 71 -8.81 0.15 -12.77
C LYS A 71 -8.92 -1.34 -12.46
N GLU A 72 -8.34 -2.20 -13.29
CA GLU A 72 -8.38 -3.64 -13.06
C GLU A 72 -7.53 -4.07 -11.87
N LEU A 73 -6.46 -3.33 -11.54
CA LEU A 73 -5.64 -3.59 -10.36
C LEU A 73 -6.41 -3.36 -9.05
N LEU A 74 -7.43 -2.50 -9.07
CA LEU A 74 -8.27 -2.26 -7.91
C LEU A 74 -9.19 -3.47 -7.65
N PRO A 75 -9.29 -3.93 -6.41
CA PRO A 75 -10.17 -5.03 -6.07
C PRO A 75 -11.63 -4.60 -6.21
N ALA A 76 -12.51 -5.54 -6.60
CA ALA A 76 -13.95 -5.30 -6.69
C ALA A 76 -14.58 -5.06 -5.30
N THR A 77 -14.50 -3.82 -4.82
CA THR A 77 -15.10 -3.30 -3.59
C THR A 77 -15.25 -1.79 -3.72
N GLU A 78 -16.31 -1.25 -3.12
CA GLU A 78 -16.45 0.20 -2.94
C GLU A 78 -16.01 0.64 -1.54
N HIS A 79 -15.77 -0.31 -0.63
CA HIS A 79 -15.40 -0.01 0.74
C HIS A 79 -13.97 0.50 0.89
N PHE A 80 -13.80 1.63 1.56
CA PHE A 80 -12.50 2.22 1.87
C PHE A 80 -12.53 2.97 3.22
N MET A 81 -11.34 3.31 3.70
CA MET A 81 -11.13 4.28 4.77
C MET A 81 -10.29 5.42 4.21
N THR A 82 -10.54 6.65 4.65
CA THR A 82 -9.79 7.83 4.22
C THR A 82 -9.36 8.71 5.40
N TYR A 83 -8.16 9.27 5.30
CA TYR A 83 -7.58 10.15 6.31
C TYR A 83 -6.49 11.06 5.72
N GLU A 84 -6.26 12.20 6.35
CA GLU A 84 -5.15 13.11 6.04
C GLU A 84 -3.84 12.60 6.66
N GLY A 85 -2.78 12.55 5.85
CA GLY A 85 -1.48 12.06 6.29
C GLY A 85 -0.31 12.54 5.45
N SER A 86 0.82 11.85 5.60
CA SER A 86 2.05 12.16 4.89
C SER A 86 2.45 11.09 3.89
N LEU A 87 3.37 11.44 2.99
CA LEU A 87 4.11 10.47 2.20
C LEU A 87 4.81 9.45 3.10
N THR A 88 4.84 8.19 2.65
CA THR A 88 5.57 7.10 3.32
C THR A 88 7.03 6.98 2.86
N MET A 89 7.48 7.92 2.02
CA MET A 89 8.85 8.06 1.51
C MET A 89 9.51 9.33 2.11
N PRO A 90 10.85 9.45 2.07
CA PRO A 90 11.56 10.62 2.57
C PRO A 90 11.01 11.94 2.00
N GLY A 91 11.01 12.99 2.81
CA GLY A 91 10.34 14.27 2.55
C GLY A 91 9.19 14.54 3.51
N CYS A 92 8.49 13.46 3.95
CA CYS A 92 7.47 13.48 5.02
C CYS A 92 6.41 14.60 4.90
N TYR A 93 6.11 15.07 3.69
CA TYR A 93 5.14 16.13 3.46
C TYR A 93 3.73 15.68 3.85
N GLU A 94 3.06 16.43 4.73
CA GLU A 94 1.70 16.19 5.21
C GLU A 94 0.65 16.72 4.21
N THR A 95 0.72 16.24 2.97
CA THR A 95 -0.11 16.71 1.85
C THR A 95 -0.98 15.64 1.23
N VAL A 96 -1.00 14.43 1.82
CA VAL A 96 -1.60 13.26 1.19
C VAL A 96 -2.94 12.93 1.85
N THR A 97 -4.01 13.02 1.06
CA THR A 97 -5.27 12.37 1.38
C THR A 97 -5.15 10.88 1.04
N TRP A 98 -5.11 10.03 2.06
CA TRP A 98 -4.98 8.59 1.90
C TRP A 98 -6.34 7.93 1.69
N ILE A 99 -6.45 7.04 0.71
CA ILE A 99 -7.58 6.14 0.49
C ILE A 99 -7.09 4.71 0.66
N VAL A 100 -7.48 4.04 1.74
CA VAL A 100 -7.13 2.65 2.03
C VAL A 100 -8.28 1.75 1.64
N ILE A 101 -8.08 0.93 0.61
CA ILE A 101 -9.11 0.02 0.10
C ILE A 101 -9.33 -1.15 1.06
N ASN A 102 -10.58 -1.40 1.45
CA ASN A 102 -10.96 -2.43 2.42
C ASN A 102 -11.17 -3.81 1.79
N LYS A 103 -10.32 -4.16 0.83
CA LYS A 103 -10.23 -5.50 0.24
C LYS A 103 -8.80 -5.68 -0.28
N PRO A 104 -8.12 -6.77 0.07
CA PRO A 104 -6.80 -7.02 -0.48
C PRO A 104 -6.89 -7.58 -1.91
N ILE A 105 -5.79 -7.46 -2.65
CA ILE A 105 -5.54 -8.30 -3.83
C ILE A 105 -4.52 -9.40 -3.47
N TYR A 106 -4.51 -10.47 -4.26
CA TYR A 106 -3.72 -11.64 -3.94
C TYR A 106 -2.39 -11.69 -4.69
N ILE A 107 -1.34 -12.10 -3.98
CA ILE A 107 0.01 -12.35 -4.50
C ILE A 107 0.43 -13.78 -4.16
N THR A 108 1.10 -14.45 -5.09
CA THR A 108 1.65 -15.79 -4.83
C THR A 108 2.97 -15.72 -4.07
N LYS A 109 3.34 -16.83 -3.39
CA LYS A 109 4.65 -16.95 -2.72
C LYS A 109 5.82 -16.74 -3.68
N GLN A 110 5.72 -17.23 -4.92
CA GLN A 110 6.77 -17.10 -5.93
C GLN A 110 6.97 -15.64 -6.34
N GLN A 111 5.88 -14.90 -6.59
CA GLN A 111 5.99 -13.47 -6.91
C GLN A 111 6.55 -12.65 -5.76
N LEU A 112 6.12 -12.97 -4.53
CA LEU A 112 6.68 -12.31 -3.35
C LEU A 112 8.18 -12.59 -3.18
N TYR A 113 8.61 -13.81 -3.49
CA TYR A 113 10.02 -14.17 -3.51
C TYR A 113 10.81 -13.36 -4.55
N LEU A 114 10.25 -13.15 -5.75
CA LEU A 114 10.87 -12.30 -6.77
C LEU A 114 11.00 -10.83 -6.32
N LEU A 115 9.98 -10.27 -5.66
CA LEU A 115 10.05 -8.92 -5.10
C LEU A 115 11.19 -8.79 -4.08
N ARG A 116 11.41 -9.81 -3.26
CA ARG A 116 12.50 -9.84 -2.25
C ARG A 116 13.89 -10.04 -2.85
N LYS A 117 13.99 -10.35 -4.14
CA LYS A 117 15.27 -10.49 -4.87
C LYS A 117 15.77 -9.20 -5.50
N LEU A 118 14.95 -8.16 -5.54
CA LEU A 118 15.38 -6.84 -6.00
C LEU A 118 16.52 -6.33 -5.09
N MET A 119 17.43 -5.56 -5.65
CA MET A 119 18.65 -5.08 -4.98
C MET A 119 18.62 -3.55 -4.83
N GLN A 120 19.17 -3.03 -3.72
CA GLN A 120 19.25 -1.58 -3.47
C GLN A 120 20.32 -0.89 -4.31
N GLY A 121 21.33 -1.63 -4.73
CA GLY A 121 22.47 -1.16 -5.52
C GLY A 121 22.36 -1.49 -7.00
N ASP A 122 23.32 -0.99 -7.76
CA ASP A 122 23.49 -1.31 -9.19
C ASP A 122 24.20 -2.68 -9.37
N GLU A 123 24.40 -3.12 -10.61
CA GLU A 123 25.03 -4.41 -10.91
C GLU A 123 26.47 -4.54 -10.38
N LEU A 124 27.22 -3.43 -10.34
CA LEU A 124 28.62 -3.40 -9.92
C LEU A 124 28.74 -3.32 -8.40
N ASN A 125 27.75 -2.71 -7.74
CA ASN A 125 27.70 -2.48 -6.30
C ASN A 125 26.30 -2.82 -5.77
N SER A 126 25.94 -4.11 -5.80
CA SER A 126 24.56 -4.58 -5.57
C SER A 126 23.96 -4.28 -4.19
N LYS A 127 24.77 -3.89 -3.20
CA LYS A 127 24.34 -3.59 -1.81
C LYS A 127 23.47 -4.72 -1.24
N ALA A 128 22.56 -4.38 -0.31
CA ALA A 128 21.63 -5.33 0.28
C ALA A 128 20.38 -5.52 -0.62
N PRO A 129 19.66 -6.64 -0.47
CA PRO A 129 18.33 -6.79 -1.05
C PRO A 129 17.40 -5.65 -0.63
N LEU A 130 16.50 -5.25 -1.54
CA LEU A 130 15.42 -4.30 -1.32
C LEU A 130 14.31 -4.99 -0.51
N SER A 131 14.64 -5.32 0.74
CA SER A 131 13.75 -5.88 1.74
C SER A 131 13.36 -4.81 2.76
N ASP A 132 12.21 -5.01 3.40
CA ASP A 132 11.70 -4.16 4.49
C ASP A 132 11.60 -2.66 4.16
N ASN A 133 11.29 -2.35 2.90
CA ASN A 133 11.02 -1.01 2.38
C ASN A 133 9.64 -0.48 2.78
N PHE A 134 9.29 -0.57 4.06
CA PHE A 134 8.04 -0.07 4.61
C PHE A 134 8.29 0.90 5.77
N ARG A 135 7.42 1.88 5.92
CA ARG A 135 7.39 2.76 7.10
C ARG A 135 6.60 2.07 8.22
N PRO A 136 7.10 2.04 9.47
CA PRO A 136 6.34 1.53 10.61
C PRO A 136 5.03 2.28 10.81
N THR A 137 4.05 1.63 11.45
CA THR A 137 2.78 2.28 11.81
C THR A 137 3.05 3.42 12.76
N LEU A 138 2.51 4.60 12.45
CA LEU A 138 2.58 5.76 13.32
C LEU A 138 1.31 5.92 14.14
N PRO A 139 1.39 6.58 15.30
CA PRO A 139 0.22 6.91 16.10
C PRO A 139 -0.86 7.66 15.29
N VAL A 140 -2.12 7.44 15.65
CA VAL A 140 -3.25 8.12 14.98
C VAL A 140 -3.30 9.60 15.35
N ASN A 141 -2.80 10.01 16.53
CA ASN A 141 -2.74 11.40 16.99
C ASN A 141 -4.06 12.16 16.82
N GLN A 142 -5.18 11.54 17.24
CA GLN A 142 -6.52 12.14 17.17
C GLN A 142 -7.01 12.51 15.75
N ARG A 143 -6.32 12.06 14.69
CA ARG A 143 -6.76 12.29 13.31
C ARG A 143 -8.13 11.68 13.06
N LEU A 144 -8.97 12.43 12.34
CA LEU A 144 -10.26 11.96 11.89
C LEU A 144 -10.07 10.92 10.78
N ILE A 145 -10.51 9.69 11.04
CA ILE A 145 -10.60 8.63 10.03
C ILE A 145 -12.05 8.54 9.57
N ARG A 146 -12.27 8.70 8.27
CA ARG A 146 -13.59 8.57 7.64
C ARG A 146 -13.67 7.24 6.89
N THR A 147 -14.87 6.71 6.72
CA THR A 147 -15.08 5.46 5.99
C THR A 147 -16.51 5.38 5.50
N ASN A 148 -16.72 4.70 4.38
CA ASN A 148 -18.05 4.35 3.86
C ASN A 148 -18.50 2.94 4.28
N ILE A 149 -17.78 2.29 5.20
CA ILE A 149 -18.12 0.96 5.70
C ILE A 149 -19.17 1.09 6.80
N ASP A 150 -20.33 0.46 6.64
CA ASP A 150 -21.28 0.31 7.72
C ASP A 150 -20.91 -0.85 8.65
N PHE A 151 -20.46 -0.52 9.85
CA PHE A 151 -20.12 -1.50 10.88
C PHE A 151 -21.33 -1.99 11.70
N LYS A 152 -22.48 -1.32 11.60
CA LYS A 152 -23.68 -1.63 12.41
C LYS A 152 -24.34 -2.95 12.01
N TRP A 153 -24.23 -3.33 10.73
CA TRP A 153 -24.71 -4.61 10.20
C TRP A 153 -24.15 -5.85 10.92
N LYS A 154 -22.95 -5.78 11.52
CA LYS A 154 -22.36 -6.93 12.25
C LYS A 154 -22.97 -7.17 13.64
N GLN A 155 -23.64 -6.18 14.25
CA GLN A 155 -24.27 -6.36 15.57
C GLN A 155 -25.59 -7.14 15.51
N VAL A 156 -26.34 -7.05 14.40
CA VAL A 156 -27.65 -7.71 14.25
C VAL A 156 -27.55 -9.24 14.13
N ARG A 157 -26.42 -9.78 13.62
CA ARG A 157 -26.22 -11.24 13.52
C ARG A 157 -25.58 -11.86 14.77
N ALA A 158 -25.01 -11.04 15.66
CA ALA A 158 -24.37 -11.50 16.89
C ALA A 158 -25.38 -11.77 18.03
N SER A 159 -26.62 -11.29 17.92
CA SER A 159 -27.69 -11.54 18.90
C SER A 159 -28.44 -12.85 18.67
N SER A 160 -28.28 -13.49 17.50
CA SER A 160 -28.89 -14.78 17.18
C SER A 160 -27.82 -15.80 16.77
N SER A 161 -27.50 -16.69 17.73
CA SER A 161 -26.67 -17.90 17.62
C SER A 161 -25.14 -17.74 17.80
N ARG A 162 -24.69 -18.31 18.94
CA ARG A 162 -23.34 -18.77 19.34
C ARG A 162 -22.19 -17.76 19.21
N ARG A 163 -21.60 -17.43 20.38
CA ARG A 163 -20.40 -16.60 20.57
C ARG A 163 -19.29 -16.95 19.57
N PHE A 164 -19.19 -16.17 18.49
CA PHE A 164 -17.95 -16.04 17.77
C PHE A 164 -17.13 -14.94 18.46
N ARG A 165 -16.01 -15.34 19.06
CA ARG A 165 -14.99 -14.38 19.49
C ARG A 165 -14.57 -13.59 18.25
N VAL A 166 -14.84 -12.28 18.26
CA VAL A 166 -14.19 -11.35 17.35
C VAL A 166 -12.69 -11.51 17.59
N PRO A 167 -11.86 -11.76 16.55
CA PRO A 167 -10.42 -11.76 16.74
C PRO A 167 -10.02 -10.35 17.15
N HIS A 168 -9.75 -10.18 18.45
CA HIS A 168 -9.02 -9.03 18.96
C HIS A 168 -7.64 -9.06 18.31
N PHE A 169 -7.44 -8.23 17.29
CA PHE A 169 -6.10 -7.85 16.86
C PHE A 169 -5.49 -6.98 17.97
N ARG A 170 -4.86 -7.62 18.95
CA ARG A 170 -3.87 -6.96 19.81
C ARG A 170 -2.65 -6.67 18.93
N PHE A 171 -2.40 -5.41 18.65
CA PHE A 171 -1.08 -4.96 18.22
C PHE A 171 -0.14 -5.15 19.42
N HIS A 172 0.65 -6.23 19.39
CA HIS A 172 1.81 -6.33 20.24
C HIS A 172 2.87 -5.36 19.70
N PRO A 173 3.35 -4.39 20.49
CA PRO A 173 4.55 -3.66 20.12
C PRO A 173 5.67 -4.68 19.97
N ALA A 174 6.28 -4.74 18.79
CA ALA A 174 7.44 -5.57 18.54
C ALA A 174 8.50 -5.23 19.60
N ARG A 175 8.94 -6.24 20.35
CA ARG A 175 10.12 -6.16 21.19
C ARG A 175 11.30 -5.74 20.32
N ALA A 176 11.92 -4.62 20.64
CA ALA A 176 13.26 -4.32 20.20
C ALA A 176 14.19 -5.41 20.78
N PHE A 177 14.90 -6.13 19.92
CA PHE A 177 16.06 -6.91 20.32
C PHE A 177 17.28 -5.97 20.31
N PRO A 178 18.12 -5.98 21.36
CA PRO A 178 19.33 -5.17 21.39
C PRO A 178 20.42 -5.81 20.52
N GLY A 179 21.12 -4.97 19.77
CA GLY A 179 22.49 -5.20 19.31
C GLY A 179 23.40 -4.21 19.98
#